data_AF-A0AAN8PBC3-F1
#
_entry.id   AF-A0AAN8PBC3-F1
#
_cell.length_a   1.000
_cell.length_b   1.000
_cell.length_c   1.000
_cell.angle_alpha   90.00
_cell.angle_beta   90.00
_cell.angle_gamma   90.00
#
_symmetry.space_group_name_H-M   'P 1'
#
loop_
_entity.id
_entity.type
_entity.pdbx_description
1 polymer ?
#
loop_
_entity_poly.entity_id
_entity_poly.type
_entity_poly.pdbx_seq_one_letter_code
_entity_poly.pdbx_strand_id
1 'polypeptide(L)' 'MKVKAKLPDSVKKKKKGSAISKRGNAPIVPKKNKNIELHKLKTAITKTVNATAEEELRAIALDGKKSLLSKKSKSKK' A
#
# COMPACT_ATOMS: atom_id res chain seq x y z
N MET A 1 -37.13 -14.36 41.71
CA MET A 1 -35.81 -14.66 41.10
C MET A 1 -35.99 -14.85 39.59
N LYS A 2 -35.29 -14.06 38.74
CA LYS A 2 -35.30 -14.24 37.29
C LYS A 2 -34.15 -15.17 36.89
N VAL A 3 -34.47 -16.44 36.59
CA VAL A 3 -33.47 -17.45 36.22
C VAL A 3 -33.11 -17.28 34.74
N LYS A 4 -31.83 -17.05 34.43
CA LYS A 4 -31.32 -17.05 33.04
C LYS A 4 -31.30 -18.50 32.54
N ALA A 5 -32.27 -18.88 31.71
CA ALA A 5 -32.28 -20.18 31.05
C ALA A 5 -31.06 -20.29 30.10
N LYS A 6 -30.27 -21.36 30.25
CA LYS A 6 -29.22 -21.72 29.30
C LYS A 6 -29.89 -22.37 28.09
N LEU A 7 -29.68 -21.78 26.91
CA LEU A 7 -30.20 -22.34 25.65
C LEU A 7 -29.47 -23.66 25.34
N PRO A 8 -30.17 -24.67 24.78
CA PRO A 8 -29.56 -25.94 24.39
C PRO A 8 -28.52 -25.76 23.28
N ASP A 9 -27.46 -26.57 23.31
CA ASP A 9 -26.28 -26.44 22.44
C ASP A 9 -26.57 -26.59 20.92
N SER A 10 -27.77 -27.07 20.58
CA SER A 10 -28.23 -27.25 19.20
C SER A 10 -28.76 -25.97 18.53
N VAL A 11 -28.88 -24.86 19.25
CA VAL A 11 -29.34 -23.59 18.66
C VAL A 11 -28.20 -22.91 17.92
N LYS A 12 -28.35 -22.72 16.59
CA LYS A 12 -27.40 -21.99 15.75
C LYS A 12 -27.11 -20.59 16.32
N LYS A 13 -25.93 -20.40 16.92
CA LYS A 13 -25.48 -19.10 17.42
C LYS A 13 -25.34 -18.13 16.24
N LYS A 14 -26.10 -17.03 16.24
CA LYS A 14 -25.88 -15.94 15.27
C LYS A 14 -24.44 -15.45 15.45
N LYS A 15 -23.62 -15.56 14.40
CA LYS A 15 -22.27 -14.99 14.40
C LYS A 15 -22.43 -13.50 14.72
N LYS A 16 -21.83 -13.03 15.82
CA LYS A 16 -21.72 -11.58 16.10
C LYS A 16 -20.93 -11.00 14.93
N GLY A 17 -21.63 -10.42 13.96
CA GLY A 17 -21.00 -9.70 12.85
C GLY A 17 -20.14 -8.58 13.41
N SER A 18 -19.07 -8.24 12.68
CA SER A 18 -18.23 -7.08 13.00
C SER A 18 -19.13 -5.88 13.29
N ALA A 19 -19.08 -5.37 14.51
CA ALA A 19 -19.91 -4.27 15.00
C ALA A 19 -19.42 -2.91 14.47
N ILE A 20 -19.06 -2.84 13.19
CA ILE A 20 -18.72 -1.59 12.51
C ILE A 20 -19.97 -1.15 11.76
N SER A 21 -20.90 -0.54 12.50
CA SER A 21 -21.93 0.30 11.92
C SER A 21 -21.22 1.47 11.24
N LYS A 22 -21.02 1.41 9.92
CA LYS A 22 -20.61 2.59 9.17
C LYS A 22 -21.71 3.63 9.33
N ARG A 23 -21.37 4.80 9.89
CA ARG A 23 -22.33 5.91 10.01
C ARG A 23 -22.89 6.21 8.60
N GLY A 24 -24.19 6.45 8.49
CA GLY A 24 -24.86 6.67 7.18
C GLY A 24 -24.28 7.81 6.36
N ASN A 25 -23.57 8.73 7.02
CA ASN A 25 -22.87 9.88 6.46
C ASN A 25 -21.34 9.71 6.38
N ALA A 26 -20.80 8.52 6.66
CA ALA A 26 -19.36 8.29 6.50
C ALA A 26 -19.00 8.21 5.00
N PRO A 27 -17.93 8.89 4.55
CA PRO A 27 -17.45 8.77 3.18
C PRO A 27 -17.19 7.29 2.83
N ILE A 28 -17.68 6.86 1.67
CA ILE A 28 -17.44 5.50 1.19
C ILE A 28 -15.94 5.34 0.91
N VAL A 29 -15.30 4.45 1.67
CA VAL A 29 -13.90 4.06 1.44
C VAL A 29 -13.77 3.54 0.00
N PRO A 30 -12.78 3.99 -0.78
CA PRO A 30 -12.62 3.55 -2.15
C PRO A 30 -12.38 2.04 -2.19
N LYS A 31 -13.20 1.33 -2.97
CA LYS A 31 -13.12 -0.14 -3.12
C LYS A 31 -11.77 -0.62 -3.71
N LYS A 32 -10.98 0.30 -4.29
CA LYS A 32 -9.75 0.02 -5.04
C LYS A 32 -8.45 0.28 -4.26
N ASN A 33 -8.51 0.58 -2.95
CA ASN A 33 -7.31 0.93 -2.16
C ASN A 33 -6.19 -0.12 -2.26
N LYS A 34 -6.54 -1.41 -2.20
CA LYS A 34 -5.56 -2.51 -2.36
C LYS A 34 -4.79 -2.42 -3.68
N ASN A 35 -5.47 -2.09 -4.78
CA ASN A 35 -4.85 -2.00 -6.10
C ASN A 35 -3.96 -0.76 -6.20
N ILE A 36 -4.36 0.36 -5.57
CA ILE A 36 -3.58 1.59 -5.51
C ILE A 36 -2.29 1.36 -4.73
N GLU A 37 -2.36 0.68 -3.58
CA GLU A 37 -1.19 0.33 -2.77
C GLU A 37 -0.24 -0.61 -3.50
N LEU A 38 -0.77 -1.67 -4.13
CA LEU A 38 0.03 -2.58 -4.96
C LEU A 38 0.70 -1.86 -6.13
N HIS A 39 -0.01 -0.95 -6.81
CA HIS A 39 0.57 -0.15 -7.88
C HIS A 39 1.70 0.74 -7.35
N LYS A 40 1.50 1.42 -6.21
CA LYS A 40 2.55 2.23 -5.57
C LYS A 40 3.79 1.39 -5.25
N LEU A 41 3.60 0.20 -4.67
CA LEU A 41 4.70 -0.72 -4.38
C LEU A 41 5.46 -1.14 -5.65
N LYS A 42 4.74 -1.53 -6.70
CA LYS A 42 5.35 -1.86 -8.01
C LYS A 42 6.15 -0.68 -8.55
N THR A 43 5.59 0.53 -8.55
CA THR A 43 6.30 1.71 -9.05
C THR A 43 7.54 2.04 -8.23
N ALA A 44 7.53 1.83 -6.91
CA ALA A 44 8.71 2.04 -6.07
C ALA A 44 9.83 1.06 -6.46
N ILE A 45 9.49 -0.24 -6.57
CA ILE A 45 10.45 -1.29 -6.93
C ILE A 45 11.02 -1.06 -8.33
N THR A 46 10.18 -0.74 -9.32
CA THR A 46 10.65 -0.46 -10.68
C THR A 46 11.60 0.73 -10.71
N LYS A 47 11.30 1.81 -9.98
CA LYS A 47 12.18 2.98 -9.90
C LYS A 47 13.53 2.64 -9.26
N THR A 48 13.53 1.82 -8.20
CA THR A 48 14.79 1.44 -7.54
C THR A 48 15.64 0.57 -8.43
N VAL A 49 15.06 -0.46 -9.06
CA VAL A 49 15.79 -1.37 -9.96
C VAL A 49 16.32 -0.63 -11.18
N ASN A 50 15.53 0.27 -11.77
CA ASN A 50 16.01 1.08 -12.88
C ASN A 50 17.13 2.03 -12.46
N ALA A 51 17.02 2.65 -11.28
CA ALA A 51 18.06 3.54 -10.78
C ALA A 51 19.39 2.81 -10.52
N THR A 52 19.35 1.60 -9.97
CA THR A 52 20.56 0.79 -9.74
C THR A 52 21.20 0.37 -11.06
N ALA A 53 20.38 -0.12 -12.01
CA ALA A 53 20.87 -0.52 -13.33
C ALA A 53 21.47 0.69 -14.11
N GLU A 54 20.82 1.86 -14.04
CA GLU A 54 21.36 3.08 -14.62
C GLU A 54 22.69 3.49 -13.99
N GLU A 55 22.84 3.32 -12.67
CA GLU A 55 24.07 3.67 -11.97
C GLU A 55 25.23 2.74 -12.35
N GLU A 56 24.97 1.44 -12.50
CA GLU A 56 25.95 0.46 -12.99
C GLU A 56 26.40 0.79 -14.43
N LEU A 57 25.45 1.03 -15.33
CA LEU A 57 25.75 1.40 -16.72
C LEU A 57 26.56 2.71 -16.80
N ARG A 58 26.20 3.71 -15.98
CA ARG A 58 26.97 4.97 -15.91
C ARG A 58 28.36 4.76 -15.31
N ALA A 59 28.49 3.91 -14.30
CA ALA A 59 29.79 3.61 -13.69
C ALA A 59 30.74 2.96 -14.69
N ILE A 60 30.22 2.02 -15.52
CA ILE A 60 30.98 1.40 -16.59
C ILE A 60 31.36 2.45 -17.66
N ALA A 61 30.40 3.24 -18.14
CA ALA A 61 30.64 4.20 -19.21
C ALA A 61 31.59 5.35 -18.84
N LEU A 62 31.55 5.80 -17.58
CA LEU A 62 32.37 6.91 -17.08
C LEU A 62 33.63 6.43 -16.34
N ASP A 63 33.94 5.13 -16.39
CA ASP A 63 35.11 4.54 -15.72
C ASP A 63 35.16 4.92 -14.22
N GLY A 64 34.01 4.83 -13.57
CA GLY A 64 33.82 5.19 -12.16
C GLY A 64 33.80 6.69 -11.84
N LYS A 65 34.03 7.59 -12.81
CA LYS A 65 34.05 9.04 -12.59
C LYS A 65 32.61 9.58 -12.49
N LYS A 66 32.15 9.85 -11.27
CA LYS A 66 30.82 10.45 -11.04
C LYS A 66 30.85 11.95 -11.34
N SER A 67 29.98 12.42 -12.23
CA SER A 67 29.80 13.86 -12.48
C SER A 67 29.28 14.55 -11.20
N LEU A 68 30.00 15.58 -10.73
CA LEU A 68 29.61 16.40 -9.56
C LEU A 68 28.46 17.37 -9.86
N LEU A 69 27.87 17.31 -11.06
CA LEU A 69 26.76 18.18 -11.44
C LEU A 69 25.50 17.74 -10.69
N SER A 70 25.04 18.60 -9.78
CA SER A 70 23.80 18.37 -9.04
C SER A 70 22.63 18.17 -10.02
N LYS A 71 21.73 17.22 -9.72
CA LYS A 71 20.54 16.86 -10.53
C LYS A 71 19.60 18.05 -10.86
N LYS A 72 19.83 19.25 -10.32
CA LYS A 72 18.99 20.45 -10.48
C LYS A 72 19.16 21.20 -11.80
N SER A 73 20.14 20.88 -12.66
CA SER A 73 20.38 21.66 -13.89
C SER A 73 19.50 21.28 -15.10
N LYS A 74 18.60 20.29 -14.99
CA LYS A 74 17.74 19.85 -16.10
C LYS A 74 16.31 20.41 -16.06
N SER A 75 16.13 21.66 -15.65
CA SER A 75 14.90 22.43 -15.95
C SER A 75 15.27 23.74 -16.63
N LYS A 76 15.23 23.76 -17.98
CA LYS A 76 14.98 24.92 -18.85
C LYS A 76 15.20 24.51 -20.31
N LYS A 77 14.16 24.02 -20.96
CA LYS A 77 13.58 24.58 -22.20
C LYS A 77 12.32 23.79 -22.54
#